data_AF-A0A820KDE1-F1
#
_entry.id   AF-A0A820KDE1-F1
#
_cell.length_a   1.000
_cell.length_b   1.000
_cell.length_c   1.000
_cell.angle_alpha   90.00
_cell.angle_beta   90.00
_cell.angle_gamma   90.00
#
_symmetry.space_group_name_H-M   'P 1'
#
loop_
_entity.id
_entity.type
_entity.pdbx_description
1 polymer ?
#
loop_
_entity_poly.entity_id
_entity_poly.type
_entity_poly.pdbx_seq_one_letter_code
_entity_poly.pdbx_strand_id
1 'polypeptide(L)' 'FSLFLNQTTYAAGAKSWSVSIIDVNNDNKSDIIVANYNSNNVGVLLNTGNGTFSAQTAYSVGTNPASVV' A
#
# COMPACT_ATOMS: atom_id res chain seq x y z
N PHE A 1 23.94 4.32 20.24
CA PHE A 1 22.72 3.50 20.26
C PHE A 1 21.83 3.95 19.12
N SER A 2 21.63 3.10 18.10
CA SER A 2 20.65 3.37 17.03
C SER A 2 19.43 2.48 17.30
N LEU A 3 18.31 3.08 17.68
CA LEU A 3 17.05 2.39 18.04
C LEU A 3 16.10 2.25 16.83
N PHE A 4 16.63 2.25 15.62
CA PHE A 4 15.83 2.04 14.41
C PHE A 4 16.12 0.69 13.80
N LEU A 5 15.05 -0.06 13.54
CA LEU A 5 15.12 -1.26 12.70
C LEU A 5 15.58 -0.87 11.29
N ASN A 6 16.14 -1.83 10.56
CA ASN A 6 16.41 -1.63 9.14
C ASN A 6 15.09 -1.33 8.41
N GLN A 7 15.13 -0.32 7.55
CA GLN A 7 14.00 -0.03 6.67
C GLN A 7 13.73 -1.23 5.77
N THR A 8 12.45 -1.56 5.62
CA THR A 8 11.97 -2.49 4.60
C THR A 8 11.21 -1.70 3.55
N THR A 9 11.47 -1.98 2.27
CA THR A 9 10.82 -1.32 1.13
C THR A 9 9.82 -2.26 0.49
N TYR A 10 8.62 -1.75 0.22
CA TYR A 10 7.59 -2.45 -0.52
C TYR A 10 7.35 -1.75 -1.85
N ALA A 11 7.35 -2.51 -2.94
CA ALA A 11 7.12 -1.96 -4.27
C ALA A 11 5.66 -1.47 -4.40
N ALA A 12 5.52 -0.28 -4.97
CA ALA A 12 4.24 0.27 -5.42
C ALA A 12 4.18 0.31 -6.95
N GLY A 13 3.07 0.78 -7.51
CA GLY A 13 2.99 1.09 -8.93
C GLY A 13 3.73 2.38 -9.31
N ALA A 14 3.70 2.71 -10.60
CA ALA A 14 4.43 3.86 -11.14
C ALA A 14 3.76 5.19 -10.77
N LYS A 15 4.58 6.15 -10.35
CA LYS A 15 4.19 7.54 -10.02
C LYS A 15 3.02 7.58 -9.03
N SER A 16 3.08 6.84 -7.93
CA SER A 16 2.03 6.85 -6.91
C SER A 16 1.83 8.23 -6.29
N TRP A 17 0.57 8.63 -6.03
CA TRP A 17 0.21 9.98 -5.58
C TRP A 17 -0.39 10.04 -4.18
N SER A 18 -1.03 8.97 -3.73
CA SER A 18 -1.78 8.95 -2.47
C SER A 18 -1.68 7.60 -1.79
N VAL A 19 -1.72 7.61 -0.46
CA VAL A 19 -1.70 6.44 0.41
C VAL A 19 -2.78 6.59 1.50
N SER A 20 -3.50 5.50 1.77
CA SER A 20 -4.45 5.37 2.88
C SER A 20 -4.12 4.16 3.74
N ILE A 21 -4.52 4.22 5.02
CA ILE A 21 -4.29 3.19 6.02
C ILE A 21 -5.63 2.76 6.61
N ILE A 22 -6.05 1.53 6.33
CA ILE A 22 -7.34 0.97 6.77
C ILE A 22 -7.26 -0.55 6.73
N ASP A 23 -7.95 -1.22 7.64
CA ASP A 23 -8.13 -2.68 7.60
C ASP A 23 -9.15 -3.01 6.48
N VAL A 24 -8.67 -3.54 5.35
CA VAL A 24 -9.54 -3.82 4.18
C VAL A 24 -10.05 -5.25 4.16
N ASN A 25 -9.49 -6.14 4.97
CA ASN A 25 -9.83 -7.56 5.00
C ASN A 25 -10.48 -8.02 6.31
N ASN A 26 -10.73 -7.10 7.24
CA ASN A 26 -11.33 -7.30 8.55
C ASN A 26 -10.54 -8.26 9.45
N ASP A 27 -9.20 -8.21 9.40
CA ASP A 27 -8.33 -9.04 10.24
C ASP A 27 -7.80 -8.32 11.50
N ASN A 28 -8.31 -7.11 11.76
CA ASN A 28 -7.90 -6.18 12.81
C ASN A 28 -6.46 -5.66 12.66
N LYS A 29 -5.91 -5.65 11.45
CA LYS A 29 -4.60 -5.05 11.15
C LYS A 29 -4.77 -4.01 10.05
N SER A 30 -4.24 -2.82 10.27
CA SER A 30 -4.30 -1.79 9.23
C SER A 30 -3.40 -2.15 8.06
N ASP A 31 -3.98 -2.13 6.86
CA ASP A 31 -3.32 -2.37 5.58
C ASP A 31 -2.90 -1.05 4.92
N ILE A 32 -2.12 -1.14 3.84
CA ILE A 32 -1.74 0.01 3.02
C ILE A 32 -2.48 -0.05 1.69
N ILE A 33 -3.12 1.06 1.32
CA ILE A 33 -3.73 1.26 0.01
C ILE A 33 -2.97 2.37 -0.72
N VAL A 34 -2.63 2.19 -1.99
CA VAL A 34 -1.84 3.15 -2.79
C VAL A 34 -2.54 3.46 -4.10
N ALA A 35 -2.73 4.75 -4.41
CA ALA A 35 -3.17 5.22 -5.72
C ALA A 35 -1.97 5.31 -6.68
N ASN A 36 -1.88 4.39 -7.66
CA ASN A 36 -0.77 4.35 -8.62
C ASN A 36 -1.14 5.07 -9.91
N TYR A 37 -0.89 6.38 -9.93
CA TYR A 37 -1.35 7.29 -10.99
C TYR A 37 -0.97 6.86 -12.41
N ASN A 38 0.30 6.49 -12.67
CA ASN A 38 0.71 6.09 -14.02
C ASN A 38 0.40 4.62 -14.34
N SER A 39 0.18 3.79 -13.31
CA SER A 39 -0.18 2.38 -13.50
C SER A 39 -1.68 2.14 -13.67
N ASN A 40 -2.52 3.18 -13.54
CA ASN A 40 -3.98 3.08 -13.66
C ASN A 40 -4.57 1.98 -12.75
N ASN A 41 -4.01 1.83 -11.55
CA ASN A 41 -4.45 0.83 -10.57
C ASN A 41 -4.36 1.37 -9.14
N VAL A 42 -5.10 0.71 -8.24
CA VAL A 42 -4.92 0.83 -6.80
C VAL A 42 -4.17 -0.39 -6.31
N GLY A 43 -3.13 -0.18 -5.50
CA GLY A 43 -2.40 -1.24 -4.82
C GLY A 43 -2.91 -1.47 -3.42
N VAL A 44 -3.03 -2.73 -3.02
CA VAL A 44 -3.31 -3.12 -1.62
C VAL A 44 -2.15 -3.98 -1.12
N LEU A 45 -1.55 -3.57 -0.01
CA LEU A 45 -0.52 -4.34 0.69
C LEU A 45 -1.07 -4.73 2.06
N LEU A 46 -1.32 -6.04 2.21
CA LEU A 46 -1.91 -6.58 3.44
C LEU A 46 -0.87 -6.70 4.55
N ASN A 47 -1.23 -6.27 5.75
CA ASN A 47 -0.40 -6.38 6.94
C ASN A 47 -0.34 -7.83 7.43
N THR A 48 0.86 -8.35 7.63
CA THR A 48 1.05 -9.75 8.05
C THR A 48 0.95 -9.93 9.57
N GLY A 49 0.93 -8.83 10.34
CA GLY A 49 0.80 -8.82 11.80
C GLY A 49 2.13 -8.90 12.56
N ASN A 50 3.26 -8.97 11.87
CA ASN A 50 4.60 -8.96 12.48
C ASN A 50 5.39 -7.68 12.17
N GLY A 51 4.70 -6.62 11.75
CA GLY A 51 5.31 -5.36 11.31
C GLY A 51 5.77 -5.36 9.85
N THR A 52 5.37 -6.36 9.06
CA THR A 52 5.63 -6.42 7.61
C THR A 52 4.34 -6.45 6.79
N PHE A 53 4.48 -6.24 5.47
CA PHE A 53 3.38 -6.25 4.52
C PHE A 53 3.61 -7.28 3.42
N SER A 54 2.52 -7.81 2.87
CA SER A 54 2.57 -8.67 1.69
C SER A 54 2.94 -7.85 0.44
N ALA A 55 3.35 -8.54 -0.62
CA ALA A 55 3.49 -7.92 -1.94
C ALA A 55 2.16 -7.27 -2.37
N GLN A 56 2.25 -6.16 -3.09
CA GLN A 56 1.08 -5.44 -3.57
C GLN A 56 0.20 -6.34 -4.45
N THR A 57 -1.08 -6.42 -4.12
CA THR A 57 -2.12 -6.84 -5.06
C THR A 57 -2.62 -5.61 -5.81
N ALA A 58 -2.60 -5.64 -7.14
CA ALA A 58 -3.00 -4.52 -7.97
C ALA A 58 -4.41 -4.70 -8.52
N TYR A 59 -5.27 -3.70 -8.32
CA TYR A 59 -6.62 -3.64 -8.85
C TYR A 59 -6.70 -2.55 -9.89
N SER A 60 -6.93 -2.91 -11.15
CA SER A 60 -7.14 -1.95 -12.22
C SER A 60 -8.34 -1.06 -11.89
N VAL A 61 -8.15 0.25 -12.06
CA VAL A 61 -9.21 1.25 -11.92
C VAL A 61 -9.25 2.10 -13.19
N GLY A 62 -9.95 3.23 -13.16
CA GLY A 62 -9.88 4.22 -14.22
C GLY A 62 -8.46 4.76 -14.43
N THR A 63 -8.33 5.64 -15.41
CA THR A 63 -7.05 6.29 -15.70
C THR A 63 -6.66 7.25 -14.59
N ASN A 64 -5.38 7.28 -14.26
CA ASN A 64 -4.78 8.31 -13.41
C ASN A 64 -5.47 8.50 -12.04
N PRO A 65 -5.61 7.44 -11.23
CA PRO A 65 -6.16 7.57 -9.88
C PRO A 65 -5.29 8.53 -9.06
N ALA A 66 -5.90 9.60 -8.57
CA ALA A 66 -5.20 10.66 -7.84
C ALA A 66 -5.24 10.47 -6.32
N SER A 67 -6.31 9.89 -5.79
CA SER A 67 -6.52 9.73 -4.35
C SER A 67 -7.14 8.39 -3.98
N VAL A 68 -6.74 7.87 -2.83
CA VAL A 68 -7.51 6.95 -2.00
C VAL A 68 -7.81 7.66 -0.68
N VAL A 69 -8.89 7.28 0.01
CA VAL A 69 -9.30 7.84 1.31
C VAL A 69 -9.55 6.71 2.29
#